data_AF-A0A644ZAY9-F1
#
_entry.id   AF-A0A644ZAY9-F1
#
_cell.length_a   1.000
_cell.length_b   1.000
_cell.length_c   1.000
_cell.angle_alpha   90.00
_cell.angle_beta   90.00
_cell.angle_gamma   90.00
#
_symmetry.space_group_name_H-M   'P 1'
#
loop_
_entity.id
_entity.type
_entity.pdbx_description
1 polymer ?
#
loop_
_entity_poly.entity_id
_entity_poly.type
_entity_poly.pdbx_seq_one_letter_code
_entity_poly.pdbx_strand_id
1 'polypeptide(L)' 'MRRIFDHPYRVCRWTLAGDLIEEVAACTHFSVAEAAWSTAQQLWPGDPITLQHGIRIMRQGVGRCETKS' A
#
# COMPACT_ATOMS: atom_id res chain seq x y z
N MET A 1 18.53 -21.99 5.87
CA MET A 1 17.82 -20.95 6.62
C MET A 1 16.48 -20.70 5.92
N ARG A 2 15.38 -21.32 6.35
CA ARG A 2 14.06 -21.07 5.75
C ARG A 2 13.67 -19.63 6.11
N ARG A 3 13.56 -18.74 5.13
CA ARG A 3 12.98 -17.41 5.33
C ARG A 3 11.49 -17.60 5.58
N ILE A 4 11.14 -17.59 6.86
CA ILE A 4 9.77 -17.69 7.37
C ILE A 4 9.06 -16.42 6.88
N PHE A 5 8.27 -16.59 5.82
CA PHE A 5 7.40 -15.58 5.21
C PHE A 5 8.11 -14.29 4.76
N ASP A 6 8.91 -14.39 3.69
CA ASP A 6 9.10 -13.23 2.80
C ASP A 6 7.70 -12.97 2.22
N HIS A 7 6.98 -11.99 2.73
CA HIS A 7 5.77 -11.47 2.12
C HIS A 7 6.22 -10.42 1.11
N PRO A 8 6.50 -10.81 -0.15
CA PRO A 8 7.10 -9.91 -1.10
C PRO A 8 6.18 -8.74 -1.43
N TYR A 9 4.87 -8.88 -1.24
CA TYR A 9 3.90 -7.81 -1.46
C TYR A 9 3.46 -7.14 -0.16
N ARG A 10 3.45 -5.82 -0.15
CA ARG A 10 3.01 -5.01 0.98
C ARG A 10 2.02 -3.95 0.53
N VAL A 11 0.96 -3.75 1.29
CA VAL A 11 0.02 -2.63 1.11
C VAL A 11 0.29 -1.66 2.25
N CYS A 12 0.72 -0.46 1.90
CA CYS A 12 1.10 0.56 2.87
C CYS A 12 0.20 1.78 2.72
N ARG A 13 -0.20 2.37 3.84
CA ARG A 13 -0.95 3.62 3.91
C ARG A 13 -0.02 4.74 4.38
N TRP A 14 -0.13 5.87 3.72
CA TRP A 14 0.78 7.00 3.92
C TRP A 14 -0.02 8.25 4.28
N THR A 15 0.65 9.22 4.90
CA THR A 15 0.16 10.58 5.00
C THR A 15 0.28 11.27 3.64
N LEU A 16 -0.43 12.38 3.45
CA LEU A 16 -0.25 13.24 2.26
C LEU A 16 1.17 13.85 2.19
N ALA A 17 1.89 13.93 3.31
CA ALA A 17 3.27 14.39 3.37
C ALA A 17 4.28 13.31 2.96
N GLY A 18 3.84 12.05 2.77
CA GLY A 18 4.69 10.94 2.39
C GLY A 18 5.26 10.13 3.55
N ASP A 19 4.76 10.33 4.77
CA ASP A 19 5.14 9.53 5.94
C ASP A 19 4.33 8.23 5.98
N LEU A 20 4.96 7.13 6.35
CA LEU A 20 4.25 5.86 6.52
C LEU A 20 3.35 5.94 7.76
N ILE A 21 2.04 5.70 7.58
CA ILE A 21 1.10 5.54 8.68
C ILE A 21 1.16 4.10 9.18
N GLU A 22 0.88 3.16 8.28
CA GLU A 22 0.80 1.73 8.62
C GLU A 22 1.02 0.81 7.41
N GLU A 23 1.45 -0.41 7.69
CA GLU A 23 1.40 -1.54 6.74
C GLU A 23 0.04 -2.24 6.91
N VAL A 24 -0.88 -2.00 5.97
CA VAL A 24 -2.26 -2.50 5.99
C VAL A 24 -2.30 -4.02 5.79
N ALA A 25 -1.43 -4.54 4.92
CA ALA A 25 -1.35 -5.97 4.64
C ALA A 25 0.03 -6.38 4.12
N ALA A 26 0.47 -7.57 4.50
CA ALA A 26 1.62 -8.26 3.93
C ALA A 26 1.15 -9.58 3.31
N CYS A 27 1.45 -9.80 2.02
CA CYS A 27 0.92 -10.92 1.26
C CYS A 27 2.01 -11.63 0.46
N THR A 28 1.84 -12.94 0.30
CA THR A 28 2.70 -13.75 -0.57
C THR A 28 2.29 -13.68 -2.04
N HIS A 29 1.00 -13.52 -2.31
CA HIS A 29 0.44 -13.53 -3.66
C HIS A 29 -0.05 -12.14 -4.07
N PHE A 30 0.25 -11.77 -5.32
CA PHE A 30 -0.15 -10.48 -5.88
C PHE A 30 -1.67 -10.27 -5.87
N SER A 31 -2.46 -11.29 -6.23
CA SER A 31 -3.93 -11.17 -6.30
C SER A 31 -4.55 -10.84 -4.95
N VAL A 32 -4.02 -11.39 -3.85
CA VAL A 32 -4.47 -11.06 -2.49
C VAL A 32 -4.05 -9.64 -2.11
N ALA A 33 -2.83 -9.25 -2.44
CA ALA A 33 -2.36 -7.88 -2.20
C ALA A 33 -3.18 -6.85 -3.00
N GLU A 34 -3.54 -7.17 -4.24
CA GLU A 34 -4.37 -6.31 -5.11
C GLU A 34 -5.77 -6.13 -4.55
N ALA A 35 -6.40 -7.22 -4.09
CA ALA A 35 -7.70 -7.15 -3.42
C ALA A 35 -7.63 -6.30 -2.16
N ALA A 36 -6.60 -6.51 -1.31
CA ALA A 36 -6.39 -5.73 -0.09
C ALA A 36 -6.17 -4.24 -0.40
N TRP A 37 -5.37 -3.92 -1.43
CA TRP A 37 -5.14 -2.55 -1.88
C TRP A 37 -6.44 -1.89 -2.36
N SER A 38 -7.23 -2.58 -3.19
CA SER A 38 -8.52 -2.07 -3.68
C SER A 38 -9.50 -1.77 -2.54
N THR A 39 -9.59 -2.68 -1.55
CA THR A 39 -10.42 -2.45 -0.36
C THR A 39 -9.89 -1.31 0.50
N ALA A 40 -8.57 -1.20 0.69
CA ALA A 40 -7.96 -0.12 1.46
C ALA A 40 -8.27 1.27 0.87
N GLN A 41 -8.30 1.40 -0.46
CA GLN A 41 -8.70 2.66 -1.11
C GLN A 41 -10.15 3.06 -0.80
N GLN A 42 -11.05 2.09 -0.60
CA GLN A 42 -12.45 2.36 -0.26
C GLN A 42 -12.62 2.74 1.21
N LEU A 43 -11.79 2.16 2.09
CA LEU A 43 -11.77 2.48 3.52
C LEU A 43 -11.16 3.86 3.79
N TRP A 44 -10.12 4.23 3.05
CA TRP A 44 -9.39 5.50 3.21
C TRP A 44 -9.28 6.26 1.89
N PRO A 45 -10.38 6.83 1.37
CA PRO A 45 -10.39 7.51 0.06
C PRO A 45 -9.56 8.81 0.04
N GLY A 46 -9.17 9.33 1.20
CA GLY A 46 -8.34 10.54 1.32
C GLY A 46 -6.84 10.27 1.42
N ASP A 47 -6.43 9.02 1.68
CA ASP A 47 -5.04 8.72 2.00
C ASP A 47 -4.33 8.04 0.83
N PRO A 48 -3.05 8.37 0.57
CA PRO A 48 -2.25 7.62 -0.37
C PRO A 48 -2.06 6.17 0.11
N ILE A 49 -2.47 5.21 -0.72
CA ILE A 49 -2.28 3.77 -0.46
C ILE A 49 -1.40 3.19 -1.56
N THR A 50 -0.28 2.54 -1.21
CA THR A 50 0.62 1.91 -2.19
C THR A 50 0.61 0.40 -2.06
N LEU A 51 0.61 -0.30 -3.20
CA LEU A 51 0.98 -1.72 -3.28
C LEU A 51 2.43 -1.82 -3.73
N GLN A 52 3.25 -2.48 -2.92
CA GLN A 52 4.69 -2.60 -3.10
C GLN A 52 5.10 -4.05 -3.33
N HIS A 53 6.20 -4.26 -4.04
CA HIS A 53 6.89 -5.53 -4.17
C HIS A 53 8.39 -5.33 -3.85
N GLY A 54 8.80 -5.69 -2.63
CA GLY A 54 10.09 -5.25 -2.07
C GLY A 54 10.17 -3.71 -2.01
N ILE A 55 11.22 -3.13 -2.59
CA ILE A 55 11.41 -1.66 -2.63
C ILE A 55 10.60 -0.95 -3.73
N ARG A 56 9.93 -1.69 -4.61
CA ARG A 56 9.26 -1.14 -5.80
C ARG A 56 7.79 -0.90 -5.52
N ILE A 57 7.29 0.30 -5.82
CA ILE A 57 5.86 0.59 -5.84
C ILE A 57 5.28 0.06 -7.16
N MET A 58 4.34 -0.88 -7.06
CA MET A 58 3.66 -1.48 -8.20
C MET A 58 2.38 -0.72 -8.54
N ARG A 59 1.65 -0.24 -7.53
CA ARG A 59 0.46 0.61 -7.68
C ARG A 59 0.42 1.69 -6.61
N GLN A 60 -0.13 2.83 -6.99
CA GLN A 60 -0.39 3.95 -6.10
C GLN A 60 -1.86 4.36 -6.24
N GLY A 61 -2.54 4.38 -5.10
CA GLY A 61 -3.89 4.88 -4.94
C GLY A 61 -3.89 6.35 -4.62
N VAL A 62 -4.93 7.04 -5.08
CA VAL A 62 -5.05 8.50 -4.92
C VAL A 62 -5.73 8.80 -3.59
N GLY A 63 -4.96 9.36 -2.65
CA GLY A 63 -5.50 10.34 -1.71
C GLY A 63 -5.43 11.69 -2.39
N ARG A 64 -6.50 12.49 -2.37
CA ARG A 64 -6.47 13.85 -2.96
C ARG A 64 -5.38 14.65 -2.25
N CYS A 65 -4.19 14.71 -2.84
CA CYS A 65 -3.24 15.76 -2.52
C CYS A 65 -3.86 17.02 -3.11
N GLU A 66 -4.47 17.86 -2.27
CA GLU A 66 -4.79 19.22 -2.67
C GLU A 66 -3.47 19.86 -3.09
N THR A 67 -3.27 19.98 -4.40
CA THR A 67 -2.33 20.94 -4.97
C THR A 67 -2.74 22.30 -4.40
N LYS A 68 -2.00 22.76 -3.38
CA LYS A 68 -2.04 24.17 -3.00
C LYS A 68 -1.73 24.97 -4.26
N SER A 69 -2.69 25.82 -4.62
CA SER A 69 -2.67 26.73 -5.76
C SER A 69 -1.47 27.65 -5.76
#